data_AF-A0AAV6C9E0-F1
#
_entry.id   AF-A0AAV6C9E0-F1
#
_cell.length_a   1.000
_cell.length_b   1.000
_cell.length_c   1.000
_cell.angle_alpha   90.00
_cell.angle_beta   90.00
_cell.angle_gamma   90.00
#
_symmetry.space_group_name_H-M   'P 1'
#
loop_
_entity.id
_entity.type
_entity.pdbx_description
1 polymer ?
#
loop_
_entity_poly.entity_id
_entity_poly.type
_entity_poly.pdbx_seq_one_letter_code
_entity_poly.pdbx_strand_id
1 'polypeptide(L)'
;MSKQVESRRMGKLVKVLLIANLCFWVYFWIAFAQASYPFRPDPLGHPAGTGYTFWGHSIAVVESGLVYPFFRVMFYVEFPSFALATAVVRVLSPHQLINGFFVGISGGGWLLVAVMLFSFLQWYLLGWVGQKLWQRWFRHNPSGALETRDRRDVF
;
A
#
# COMPACT_ATOMS: atom_id res chain seq x y z
N MET A 1 20.55 -22.93 13.19
CA MET A 1 19.33 -22.86 12.35
C MET A 1 19.77 -22.73 10.89
N SER A 2 19.36 -23.62 9.99
CA SER A 2 19.91 -23.65 8.61
C SER A 2 19.38 -22.50 7.73
N LYS A 3 20.22 -22.00 6.82
CA LYS A 3 19.86 -20.93 5.85
C LYS A 3 18.58 -21.23 5.05
N GLN A 4 18.27 -22.51 4.86
CA GLN A 4 17.10 -22.99 4.12
C GLN A 4 15.78 -22.75 4.88
N VAL A 5 15.78 -22.87 6.21
CA VAL A 5 14.62 -22.58 7.06
C VAL A 5 14.37 -21.08 7.15
N GLU A 6 15.44 -20.27 7.24
CA GLU A 6 15.37 -18.80 7.22
C GLU A 6 14.77 -18.29 5.90
N SER A 7 15.22 -18.82 4.76
CA SER A 7 14.68 -18.47 3.44
C SER A 7 13.21 -18.87 3.27
N ARG A 8 12.81 -20.06 3.74
CA ARG A 8 11.38 -20.46 3.73
C ARG A 8 10.50 -19.56 4.59
N ARG A 9 10.98 -19.12 5.76
CA ARG A 9 10.23 -18.21 6.65
C ARG A 9 10.12 -16.81 6.03
N MET A 10 11.16 -16.38 5.30
CA MET A 10 11.16 -15.17 4.46
C MET A 10 10.07 -15.17 3.42
N GLY A 11 9.99 -16.27 2.68
CA GLY A 11 8.91 -16.44 1.72
C GLY A 11 7.54 -16.36 2.38
N LYS A 12 7.35 -16.91 3.59
CA LYS A 12 6.05 -16.91 4.26
C LYS A 12 5.60 -15.51 4.72
N LEU A 13 6.45 -14.76 5.42
CA LEU A 13 6.07 -13.44 5.95
C LEU A 13 5.78 -12.45 4.83
N VAL A 14 6.65 -12.40 3.81
CA VAL A 14 6.44 -11.54 2.63
C VAL A 14 5.14 -11.94 1.93
N LYS A 15 4.87 -13.23 1.73
CA LYS A 15 3.60 -13.69 1.12
C LYS A 15 2.38 -13.24 1.92
N VAL A 16 2.40 -13.37 3.25
CA VAL A 16 1.29 -12.93 4.11
C VAL A 16 1.04 -11.43 3.95
N LEU A 17 2.09 -10.61 3.93
CA LEU A 17 1.98 -9.16 3.76
C LEU A 17 1.45 -8.78 2.37
N LEU A 18 1.90 -9.46 1.31
CA LEU A 18 1.39 -9.23 -0.04
C LEU A 18 -0.09 -9.66 -0.19
N ILE A 19 -0.49 -10.75 0.47
CA ILE A 19 -1.89 -11.17 0.52
C ILE A 19 -2.73 -10.13 1.28
N ALA A 20 -2.23 -9.61 2.41
CA ALA A 20 -2.91 -8.55 3.15
C ALA A 20 -3.10 -7.29 2.30
N ASN A 21 -2.06 -6.85 1.59
CA ASN A 21 -2.14 -5.74 0.65
C ASN A 21 -3.17 -6.00 -0.47
N LEU A 22 -3.19 -7.21 -1.03
CA LEU A 22 -4.19 -7.60 -2.01
C LEU A 22 -5.61 -7.51 -1.44
N CYS A 23 -5.83 -7.99 -0.21
CA CYS A 23 -7.13 -7.88 0.47
C CYS A 23 -7.56 -6.42 0.66
N PHE A 24 -6.63 -5.53 1.01
CA PHE A 24 -6.89 -4.09 1.11
C PHE A 24 -7.35 -3.50 -0.23
N TRP A 25 -6.68 -3.82 -1.33
CA TRP A 25 -7.10 -3.38 -2.66
C TRP A 25 -8.44 -3.97 -3.10
N VAL A 26 -8.70 -5.25 -2.84
CA VAL A 26 -10.00 -5.87 -3.12
C VAL A 26 -11.12 -5.17 -2.34
N TYR A 27 -10.92 -4.93 -1.04
CA TYR A 27 -11.86 -4.18 -0.21
C TYR A 27 -12.09 -2.77 -0.77
N PHE A 28 -11.01 -2.07 -1.13
CA PHE A 28 -11.10 -0.75 -1.73
C PHE A 28 -11.94 -0.76 -3.02
N TRP A 29 -11.69 -1.71 -3.94
CA TRP A 29 -12.42 -1.76 -5.20
C TRP A 29 -13.90 -2.11 -5.03
N ILE A 30 -14.24 -2.97 -4.06
CA ILE A 30 -15.63 -3.27 -3.71
C ILE A 30 -16.31 -2.01 -3.16
N ALA A 31 -15.68 -1.33 -2.20
CA ALA A 31 -16.22 -0.11 -1.61
C ALA A 31 -16.32 1.04 -2.64
N PHE A 32 -15.33 1.16 -3.52
CA PHE A 32 -15.35 2.08 -4.65
C PHE A 32 -16.55 1.81 -5.56
N ALA A 33 -16.75 0.55 -5.97
CA ALA A 33 -17.88 0.19 -6.84
C ALA A 33 -19.23 0.55 -6.19
N GLN A 34 -19.37 0.32 -4.87
CA GLN A 34 -20.59 0.63 -4.11
C GLN A 34 -20.84 2.12 -3.92
N ALA A 35 -19.79 2.90 -3.67
CA ALA A 35 -19.90 4.33 -3.38
C ALA A 35 -19.76 5.22 -4.62
N SER A 36 -19.30 4.67 -5.74
CA SER A 36 -19.15 5.42 -7.00
C SER A 36 -20.50 5.81 -7.60
N TYR A 37 -20.53 7.00 -8.17
CA TYR A 37 -21.69 7.54 -8.87
C TYR A 37 -21.32 7.91 -10.32
N PRO A 38 -22.30 8.00 -11.23
CA PRO A 38 -22.04 8.39 -12.61
C PRO A 38 -21.27 9.71 -12.69
N PHE A 39 -20.19 9.70 -13.46
CA PHE A 39 -19.35 10.86 -13.70
C PHE A 39 -20.15 11.95 -14.39
N ARG A 40 -20.18 13.13 -13.79
CA ARG A 40 -20.76 14.35 -14.38
C ARG A 40 -19.62 15.35 -14.54
N PRO A 41 -19.20 15.66 -15.78
CA PRO A 41 -18.06 16.55 -16.03
C PRO A 41 -18.31 17.98 -15.55
N ASP A 42 -19.58 18.35 -15.36
CA ASP A 42 -19.96 19.68 -14.90
C ASP A 42 -21.25 19.59 -14.05
N PRO A 43 -21.18 19.18 -12.78
CA PRO A 43 -22.39 19.02 -11.99
C PRO A 43 -23.06 20.37 -11.74
N LEU A 44 -22.28 21.46 -11.56
CA LEU A 44 -22.76 22.80 -11.13
C LEU A 44 -21.76 23.96 -11.44
N GLY A 45 -20.85 23.85 -12.41
CA GLY A 45 -19.84 24.90 -12.68
C GLY A 45 -18.69 24.98 -11.67
N HIS A 46 -18.61 24.01 -10.75
CA HIS A 46 -17.48 23.86 -9.84
C HIS A 46 -16.41 22.96 -10.48
N PRO A 47 -15.12 23.28 -10.32
CA PRO A 47 -14.05 22.41 -10.78
C PRO A 47 -14.23 21.03 -10.13
N ALA A 48 -14.18 19.98 -10.94
CA ALA A 48 -14.16 18.63 -10.43
C ALA A 48 -13.04 18.51 -9.37
N GLY A 49 -13.32 17.82 -8.26
CA GLY A 49 -12.34 17.53 -7.22
C GLY A 49 -11.15 16.71 -7.75
N THR A 50 -10.44 15.98 -6.89
CA THR A 50 -9.34 15.09 -7.33
C THR A 50 -9.81 13.87 -8.14
N GLY A 51 -11.03 13.93 -8.71
CA GLY A 51 -11.93 12.88 -9.14
C GLY A 51 -11.23 11.62 -9.62
N TYR A 52 -11.36 10.56 -8.82
CA TYR A 52 -10.95 9.22 -9.20
C TYR A 52 -12.06 8.61 -10.03
N THR A 53 -11.98 8.77 -11.35
CA THR A 53 -12.97 8.26 -12.30
C THR A 53 -12.42 7.05 -13.06
N PHE A 54 -13.23 5.98 -13.11
CA PHE A 54 -13.02 4.74 -13.83
C PHE A 54 -14.28 4.38 -14.60
N TRP A 55 -14.20 4.26 -15.93
CA TRP A 55 -15.29 3.85 -16.83
C TRP A 55 -16.60 4.59 -16.58
N GLY A 56 -16.54 5.91 -16.44
CA GLY A 56 -17.74 6.75 -16.24
C GLY A 56 -18.32 6.68 -14.83
N HIS A 57 -17.67 5.99 -13.89
CA HIS A 57 -18.00 6.01 -12.47
C HIS A 57 -16.92 6.74 -11.69
N SER A 58 -17.33 7.62 -10.78
CA SER A 58 -16.40 8.47 -10.06
C SER A 58 -16.70 8.52 -8.57
N ILE A 59 -15.63 8.69 -7.81
CA ILE A 59 -15.65 9.16 -6.42
C ILE A 59 -14.85 10.45 -6.39
N ALA A 60 -15.29 11.39 -5.55
CA ALA A 60 -14.61 12.67 -5.32
C ALA A 60 -14.72 13.68 -6.49
N VAL A 61 -15.84 13.67 -7.23
CA VAL A 61 -16.12 14.71 -8.25
C VAL A 61 -16.41 16.06 -7.62
N VAL A 62 -17.10 16.08 -6.47
CA VAL A 62 -17.53 17.33 -5.79
C VAL A 62 -16.96 17.48 -4.38
N GLU A 63 -16.32 16.43 -3.86
CA GLU A 63 -15.83 16.35 -2.49
C GLU A 63 -14.44 15.71 -2.48
N SER A 64 -13.68 15.84 -1.40
CA SER A 64 -12.43 15.09 -1.25
C SER A 64 -12.71 13.59 -1.13
N GLY A 65 -11.90 12.75 -1.79
CA GLY A 65 -11.98 11.29 -1.61
C GLY A 65 -11.80 10.85 -0.15
N LEU A 66 -11.13 11.65 0.67
CA LEU A 66 -10.92 11.39 2.10
C LEU A 66 -12.19 11.48 2.96
N VAL A 67 -13.31 11.98 2.41
CA VAL A 67 -14.62 11.91 3.07
C VAL A 67 -15.06 10.45 3.25
N TYR A 68 -14.65 9.57 2.32
CA TYR A 68 -14.99 8.16 2.38
C TYR A 68 -14.06 7.39 3.34
N PRO A 69 -14.59 6.69 4.36
CA PRO A 69 -13.77 5.97 5.34
C PRO A 69 -12.81 4.94 4.71
N PHE A 70 -13.27 4.20 3.69
CA PHE A 70 -12.44 3.21 2.99
C PHE A 70 -11.25 3.87 2.28
N PHE A 71 -11.47 5.03 1.67
CA PHE A 71 -10.43 5.79 0.99
C PHE A 71 -9.44 6.36 2.00
N ARG A 72 -9.93 6.89 3.13
CA ARG A 72 -9.09 7.40 4.21
C ARG A 72 -8.16 6.34 4.78
N VAL A 73 -8.68 5.13 5.06
CA VAL A 73 -7.87 4.00 5.53
C VAL A 73 -6.79 3.65 4.51
N MET A 74 -7.18 3.46 3.24
CA MET A 74 -6.22 3.15 2.17
C MET A 74 -5.18 4.24 1.97
N PHE A 75 -5.56 5.51 2.06
CA PHE A 75 -4.65 6.63 1.92
C PHE A 75 -3.53 6.59 2.96
N TYR A 76 -3.84 6.28 4.22
CA TYR A 76 -2.81 6.21 5.26
C TYR A 76 -1.96 4.95 5.18
N VAL A 77 -2.58 3.79 4.88
CA VAL A 77 -1.86 2.52 4.72
C VAL A 77 -0.89 2.59 3.54
N GLU A 78 -1.33 3.20 2.44
CA GLU A 78 -0.57 3.33 1.19
C GLU A 78 0.10 4.69 1.02
N PHE A 79 0.21 5.50 2.09
CA PHE A 79 0.76 6.85 2.01
C PHE A 79 2.14 6.91 1.33
N PRO A 80 3.10 6.01 1.63
CA PRO A 80 4.40 6.05 0.95
C PRO A 80 4.28 5.80 -0.55
N SER A 81 3.41 4.89 -0.97
CA SER A 81 3.11 4.62 -2.38
C SER A 81 2.37 5.79 -3.04
N PHE A 82 1.45 6.46 -2.33
CA PHE A 82 0.81 7.71 -2.77
C PHE A 82 1.83 8.82 -3.02
N ALA A 83 2.73 9.05 -2.08
CA ALA A 83 3.78 10.07 -2.20
C ALA A 83 4.71 9.76 -3.38
N LEU A 84 5.14 8.50 -3.51
CA LEU A 84 6.01 8.05 -4.61
C LEU A 84 5.33 8.18 -5.97
N ALA A 85 4.09 7.68 -6.11
CA ALA A 85 3.34 7.77 -7.36
C ALA A 85 3.12 9.24 -7.76
N THR A 86 2.76 10.09 -6.81
CA THR A 86 2.56 11.53 -7.05
C THR A 86 3.85 12.18 -7.52
N ALA A 87 4.98 11.87 -6.90
CA ALA A 87 6.28 12.39 -7.31
C ALA A 87 6.65 11.92 -8.73
N VAL A 88 6.50 10.63 -9.01
CA VAL A 88 6.78 10.04 -10.33
C VAL A 88 5.93 10.68 -11.42
N VAL A 89 4.62 10.81 -11.20
CA VAL A 89 3.71 11.42 -12.18
C VAL A 89 4.04 12.89 -12.39
N ARG A 90 4.33 13.65 -11.33
CA ARG A 90 4.71 15.07 -11.45
C ARG A 90 6.00 15.28 -12.25
N VAL A 91 6.97 14.38 -12.13
CA VAL A 91 8.26 14.49 -12.82
C VAL A 91 8.15 14.00 -14.27
N LEU A 92 7.50 12.86 -14.51
CA LEU A 92 7.54 12.20 -15.82
C LEU A 92 6.38 12.60 -16.74
N SER A 93 5.22 12.93 -16.18
CA SER A 93 4.00 13.14 -16.97
C SER A 93 3.04 14.11 -16.27
N PRO A 94 3.47 15.37 -16.04
CA PRO A 94 2.65 16.36 -15.34
C PRO A 94 1.31 16.62 -16.05
N HIS A 95 1.25 16.44 -17.37
CA HIS A 95 0.05 16.58 -18.19
C HIS A 95 -1.02 15.50 -17.90
N GLN A 96 -0.66 14.32 -17.37
CA GLN A 96 -1.65 13.30 -17.02
C GLN A 96 -2.48 13.69 -15.78
N LEU A 97 -2.02 14.64 -14.97
CA LEU A 97 -2.80 15.21 -13.87
C LEU A 97 -3.79 16.28 -14.37
N ILE A 98 -3.66 16.72 -15.62
CA ILE A 98 -4.37 17.86 -16.19
C ILE A 98 -5.41 17.33 -17.17
N ASN A 99 -6.61 17.04 -16.65
CA ASN A 99 -7.89 17.01 -17.36
C ASN A 99 -8.10 15.99 -18.51
N GLY A 100 -7.27 14.95 -18.63
CA GLY A 100 -7.45 13.88 -19.62
C GLY A 100 -8.13 12.63 -19.05
N PHE A 101 -9.07 12.06 -19.83
CA PHE A 101 -9.44 10.66 -19.72
C PHE A 101 -8.59 9.84 -20.71
N PHE A 102 -7.99 8.76 -20.23
CA PHE A 102 -7.31 7.79 -21.10
C PHE A 102 -7.91 6.42 -20.85
N VAL A 103 -8.47 5.80 -21.90
CA VAL A 103 -9.19 4.51 -21.83
C VAL A 103 -10.32 4.53 -20.79
N GLY A 104 -11.05 5.65 -20.69
CA GLY A 104 -12.14 5.81 -19.73
C GLY A 104 -11.71 6.00 -18.27
N ILE A 105 -10.41 6.14 -18.01
CA ILE A 105 -9.85 6.38 -16.67
C ILE A 105 -9.27 7.80 -16.60
N SER A 106 -9.65 8.54 -15.57
CA SER A 106 -9.11 9.87 -15.28
C SER A 106 -7.63 9.84 -14.89
N GLY A 107 -6.94 10.98 -14.96
CA GLY A 107 -5.59 11.14 -14.40
C GLY A 107 -5.46 10.69 -12.94
N GLY A 108 -6.44 11.03 -12.10
CA GLY A 108 -6.53 10.55 -10.71
C GLY A 108 -6.66 9.02 -10.63
N GLY A 109 -7.46 8.43 -11.52
CA GLY A 109 -7.57 6.98 -11.62
C GLY A 109 -6.26 6.29 -12.01
N TRP A 110 -5.51 6.85 -12.97
CA TRP A 110 -4.19 6.33 -13.32
C TRP A 110 -3.17 6.48 -12.19
N LEU A 111 -3.21 7.60 -11.47
CA LEU A 111 -2.44 7.77 -10.24
C LEU A 111 -2.76 6.66 -9.24
N LEU A 112 -4.04 6.36 -9.01
CA LEU A 112 -4.47 5.31 -8.08
C LEU A 112 -4.00 3.91 -8.50
N VAL A 113 -4.01 3.61 -9.81
CA VAL A 113 -3.42 2.37 -10.34
C VAL A 113 -1.91 2.33 -10.09
N ALA A 114 -1.19 3.43 -10.30
CA ALA A 114 0.24 3.51 -10.01
C ALA A 114 0.53 3.31 -8.51
N VAL A 115 -0.28 3.91 -7.62
CA VAL A 115 -0.21 3.69 -6.18
C VAL A 115 -0.42 2.21 -5.84
N MET A 116 -1.41 1.56 -6.46
CA MET A 116 -1.63 0.12 -6.29
C MET A 116 -0.40 -0.68 -6.70
N LEU A 117 0.22 -0.38 -7.83
CA LEU A 117 1.45 -1.09 -8.23
C LEU A 117 2.60 -0.86 -7.25
N PHE A 118 2.83 0.38 -6.82
CA PHE A 118 3.87 0.70 -5.85
C PHE A 118 3.61 0.12 -4.46
N SER A 119 2.34 -0.07 -4.07
CA SER A 119 2.00 -0.71 -2.80
C SER A 119 2.59 -2.11 -2.70
N PHE A 120 2.49 -2.94 -3.75
CA PHE A 120 3.06 -4.29 -3.72
C PHE A 120 4.57 -4.27 -3.51
N LEU A 121 5.27 -3.30 -4.11
CA LEU A 121 6.69 -3.09 -3.89
C LEU A 121 6.97 -2.61 -2.46
N GLN A 122 6.20 -1.64 -1.95
CA GLN A 122 6.29 -1.15 -0.57
C GLN A 122 6.13 -2.30 0.43
N TRP A 123 5.05 -3.08 0.33
CA TRP A 123 4.77 -4.20 1.24
C TRP A 123 5.79 -5.34 1.11
N TYR A 124 6.31 -5.60 -0.09
CA TYR A 124 7.44 -6.52 -0.29
C TYR A 124 8.68 -6.07 0.49
N LEU A 125 9.06 -4.80 0.32
CA LEU A 125 10.23 -4.22 0.99
C LEU A 125 10.04 -4.18 2.51
N LEU A 126 8.85 -3.83 3.00
CA LEU A 126 8.52 -3.87 4.42
C LEU A 126 8.65 -5.27 5.01
N GLY A 127 8.14 -6.29 4.30
CA GLY A 127 8.30 -7.68 4.71
C GLY A 127 9.76 -8.13 4.75
N TRP A 128 10.53 -7.73 3.75
CA TRP A 128 11.95 -8.04 3.68
C TRP A 128 12.76 -7.37 4.79
N VAL A 129 12.56 -6.06 5.01
CA VAL A 129 13.25 -5.30 6.07
C VAL A 129 12.82 -5.79 7.45
N GLY A 130 11.52 -5.93 7.69
CA GLY A 130 10.96 -6.39 8.97
C GLY A 130 11.52 -7.74 9.37
N GLN A 131 11.64 -8.66 8.41
CA GLN A 131 12.28 -9.94 8.68
C GLN A 131 13.78 -9.83 8.97
N LYS A 132 14.54 -9.03 8.22
CA LYS A 132 15.96 -8.83 8.50
C LYS A 132 16.18 -8.26 9.90
N LEU A 133 15.37 -7.29 10.31
CA LEU A 133 15.43 -6.70 11.65
C LEU A 133 15.06 -7.71 12.73
N TRP A 134 14.01 -8.51 12.52
CA TRP A 134 13.62 -9.59 13.42
C TRP A 134 14.77 -10.59 13.62
N GLN A 135 15.39 -11.05 12.53
CA GLN A 135 16.52 -11.98 12.61
C GLN A 135 17.73 -11.37 13.35
N ARG A 136 18.01 -10.08 13.15
CA ARG A 136 19.10 -9.38 13.83
C ARG A 136 18.83 -9.26 15.33
N TRP A 137 17.59 -8.96 15.73
CA TRP A 137 17.22 -8.83 17.14
C TRP A 137 17.26 -10.18 17.87
N PHE A 138 16.68 -11.24 17.30
CA PHE A 138 16.64 -12.55 17.95
C PHE A 138 17.98 -13.31 17.91
N ARG A 139 18.94 -12.92 17.07
CA ARG A 139 20.34 -13.38 17.19
C ARG A 139 21.09 -12.77 18.38
N HIS A 140 20.55 -11.73 19.01
CA HIS A 140 21.18 -11.02 20.14
C HIS A 140 20.58 -11.34 21.51
N ASN A 141 19.68 -12.32 21.61
CA ASN A 141 19.28 -12.89 22.91
C ASN A 141 20.11 -14.16 23.18
N PRO A 142 21.21 -14.09 23.94
CA PRO A 142 21.90 -15.28 24.39
C PRO A 142 21.13 -15.85 25.58
N SER A 143 20.05 -16.58 25.32
CA SER A 143 19.44 -17.46 26.33
C SER A 143 20.37 -18.61 26.78
N GLY A 144 21.63 -18.62 26.34
CA GLY A 144 22.66 -19.58 26.74
C GLY A 144 23.62 -19.13 27.85
N ALA A 145 23.47 -17.92 28.42
CA ALA A 145 24.42 -17.41 29.42
C ALA A 145 24.06 -17.71 30.89
N LEU A 146 22.85 -18.23 31.18
CA LEU A 146 22.41 -18.51 32.55
C LEU A 146 22.45 -20.00 32.93
N GLU A 147 22.47 -20.92 31.96
CA GLU A 147 22.45 -22.37 32.27
C GLU A 147 23.85 -22.99 32.44
N THR A 148 24.92 -22.27 32.04
CA THR A 148 26.31 -22.78 32.12
C THR A 148 27.09 -22.31 33.34
N ARG A 149 26.46 -21.51 34.22
CA ARG A 149 27.07 -21.07 35.49
C ARG A 149 26.65 -21.93 36.68
N ASP A 150 25.46 -22.52 36.64
CA ASP A 150 24.90 -23.32 37.76
C ASP A 150 25.50 -24.74 37.86
N ARG A 151 26.19 -25.22 36.83
CA ARG A 151 26.80 -26.57 36.81
C ARG A 151 28.27 -26.63 37.22
N ARG A 152 28.90 -25.48 37.50
CA ARG A 152 30.33 -25.42 37.85
C ARG A 152 30.62 -25.11 39.31
N ASP A 153 29.59 -24.93 40.13
CA ASP A 153 29.72 -24.62 41.56
C ASP A 153 29.31 -25.81 42.47
N VAL A 154 29.24 -27.03 41.91
CA VAL A 154 28.93 -28.29 42.64
C VAL A 154 30.10 -29.27 42.55
N PHE A 155 31.30 -28.81 42.93
CA PHE A 155 32.43 -29.65 43.32
C PHE A 155 33.10 -29.05 44.55
#